data_AF-A0A0F9UXS1-F1
#
_entry.id   AF-A0A0F9UXS1-F1
#
_cell.length_a   1.000
_cell.length_b   1.000
_cell.length_c   1.000
_cell.angle_alpha   90.00
_cell.angle_beta   90.00
_cell.angle_gamma   90.00
#
_symmetry.space_group_name_H-M   'P 1'
#
loop_
_entity.id
_entity.type
_entity.pdbx_description
1 polymer ?
#
loop_
_entity_poly.entity_id
_entity_poly.type
_entity_poly.pdbx_seq_one_letter_code
_entity_poly.pdbx_strand_id
1 'polypeptide(L)' 'AEGSKLYAEGENLHAEGSKLYAEGENLHAEGSKLRAEGEKLYAEGSKLRAEGDLLVINTVIEQHGEV' A
#
# COMPACT_ATOMS: atom_id res chain seq x y z
N ALA A 1 -3.69 -1.77 -22.41
CA ALA A 1 -4.39 -1.20 -21.25
C ALA A 1 -3.53 -1.48 -20.03
N GLU A 2 -2.71 -0.50 -19.62
CA GLU A 2 -1.67 -0.70 -18.61
C GLU A 2 -2.02 0.11 -17.37
N GLY A 3 -2.63 -0.57 -16.41
CA GLY A 3 -3.00 0.05 -15.17
C GLY A 3 -3.81 -0.92 -14.34
N SER A 4 -3.12 -1.89 -13.73
CA SER A 4 -3.66 -2.76 -12.69
C SER A 4 -3.96 -1.90 -11.46
N LYS A 5 -5.07 -1.17 -11.50
CA LYS A 5 -5.64 -0.51 -10.32
C LYS A 5 -6.45 -1.55 -9.56
N LEU A 6 -6.10 -1.77 -8.30
CA LEU A 6 -6.84 -2.65 -7.40
C LEU A 6 -7.44 -1.81 -6.27
N TYR A 7 -8.69 -2.13 -5.93
CA TYR A 7 -9.41 -1.57 -4.79
C TYR A 7 -9.80 -2.73 -3.87
N ALA A 8 -9.46 -2.63 -2.59
CA ALA A 8 -9.77 -3.64 -1.57
C ALA A 8 -10.36 -2.97 -0.32
N GLU A 9 -11.47 -3.48 0.19
CA GLU A 9 -12.16 -2.93 1.36
C GLU A 9 -12.68 -4.06 2.26
N GLY A 10 -12.42 -4.00 3.57
CA GLY A 10 -12.84 -5.02 4.52
C GLY A 10 -11.88 -5.26 5.69
N GLU A 11 -12.30 -6.11 6.63
CA GLU A 11 -11.49 -6.49 7.79
C GLU A 11 -10.52 -7.62 7.45
N ASN A 12 -9.28 -7.57 7.96
CA ASN A 12 -8.25 -8.60 7.74
C ASN A 12 -7.95 -8.87 6.26
N LEU A 13 -7.51 -7.82 5.56
CA LEU A 13 -7.28 -7.84 4.12
C LEU A 13 -5.80 -8.02 3.77
N HIS A 14 -5.53 -8.79 2.72
CA HIS A 14 -4.27 -8.79 2.00
C HIS A 14 -4.53 -8.35 0.56
N ALA A 15 -3.83 -7.33 0.08
CA ALA A 15 -3.99 -6.84 -1.29
C ALA A 15 -2.64 -6.49 -1.92
N GLU A 16 -2.49 -6.82 -3.21
CA GLU A 16 -1.25 -6.62 -3.97
C GLU A 16 -1.56 -5.98 -5.32
N GLY A 17 -0.82 -4.93 -5.70
CA GLY A 17 -0.92 -4.38 -7.05
C GLY A 17 -0.12 -3.10 -7.31
N SER A 18 0.17 -2.81 -8.58
CA SER A 18 0.99 -1.65 -8.97
C SER A 18 0.38 -0.29 -8.59
N LYS A 19 -0.95 -0.19 -8.56
CA LYS A 19 -1.72 0.94 -8.00
C LYS A 19 -2.81 0.38 -7.09
N LEU A 20 -2.55 0.34 -5.79
CA LEU A 20 -3.44 -0.25 -4.81
C LEU A 20 -4.08 0.83 -3.94
N TYR A 21 -5.40 0.78 -3.82
CA TYR A 21 -6.18 1.47 -2.79
C TYR A 21 -6.79 0.41 -1.87
N ALA A 22 -6.50 0.51 -0.59
CA ALA A 22 -6.94 -0.49 0.37
C ALA A 22 -7.41 0.16 1.68
N GLU A 23 -8.56 -0.28 2.20
CA GLU A 23 -9.21 0.28 3.38
C GLU A 23 -9.68 -0.83 4.34
N GLY A 24 -9.31 -0.78 5.62
CA GLY A 24 -9.69 -1.80 6.60
C GLY A 24 -8.90 -1.83 7.92
N GLU A 25 -9.47 -2.42 8.98
CA GLU A 25 -8.87 -2.43 10.33
C GLU A 25 -7.53 -3.19 10.47
N ASN A 26 -7.33 -4.26 9.68
CA ASN A 26 -6.10 -5.06 9.68
C ASN A 26 -5.70 -5.31 8.24
N LEU A 27 -4.83 -4.48 7.70
CA LEU A 27 -4.49 -4.50 6.28
C LEU A 27 -3.02 -4.87 6.08
N HIS A 28 -2.77 -5.80 5.17
CA HIS A 28 -1.48 -5.98 4.52
C HIS A 28 -1.61 -5.55 3.05
N ALA A 29 -0.84 -4.55 2.63
CA ALA A 29 -0.90 -4.05 1.27
C ALA A 29 0.49 -3.88 0.65
N GLU A 30 0.66 -4.38 -0.57
CA GLU A 30 1.92 -4.34 -1.30
C GLU A 30 1.73 -3.72 -2.69
N GLY A 31 2.59 -2.76 -3.07
CA GLY A 31 2.49 -2.14 -4.38
C GLY A 31 3.39 -0.95 -4.66
N SER A 32 3.65 -0.67 -5.94
CA SER A 32 4.51 0.47 -6.35
C SER A 32 3.89 1.84 -6.01
N LYS A 33 2.57 1.97 -6.08
CA LYS A 33 1.78 3.14 -5.67
C LYS A 33 0.64 2.68 -4.78
N LEU A 34 0.84 2.78 -3.47
CA LEU A 34 -0.08 2.25 -2.48
C LEU A 34 -0.71 3.39 -1.67
N ARG A 35 -2.05 3.38 -1.58
CA ARG A 35 -2.81 4.15 -0.59
C ARG A 35 -3.55 3.17 0.33
N ALA A 36 -3.24 3.22 1.62
CA ALA A 36 -3.81 2.34 2.64
C ALA A 36 -4.45 3.18 3.77
N GLU A 37 -5.66 2.85 4.20
CA GLU A 37 -6.38 3.55 5.28
C GLU A 37 -6.95 2.52 6.28
N GLY A 38 -6.76 2.70 7.59
CA GLY A 38 -7.19 1.70 8.57
C GLY A 38 -6.49 1.74 9.93
N GLU A 39 -6.95 0.96 10.91
CA GLU A 39 -6.39 0.98 12.27
C GLU A 39 -4.99 0.34 12.37
N LYS A 40 -4.78 -0.84 11.79
CA LYS A 40 -3.50 -1.55 11.77
C LYS A 40 -3.09 -1.84 10.32
N LEU A 41 -2.06 -1.16 9.86
CA LEU A 41 -1.60 -1.23 8.48
C LEU A 41 -0.18 -1.77 8.40
N TYR A 42 0.03 -2.81 7.59
CA TYR A 42 1.33 -3.22 7.07
C TYR A 42 1.38 -2.87 5.58
N ALA A 43 2.29 -1.99 5.20
CA ALA A 43 2.30 -1.43 3.86
C ALA A 43 3.70 -1.45 3.25
N GLU A 44 3.86 -2.07 2.08
CA GLU A 44 5.14 -2.21 1.38
C GLU A 44 5.07 -1.61 -0.03
N GLY A 45 6.04 -0.77 -0.39
CA GLY A 45 6.01 -0.10 -1.70
C GLY A 45 6.97 1.07 -1.90
N SER A 46 7.15 1.48 -3.16
CA SER A 46 8.03 2.59 -3.54
C SER A 46 7.40 3.97 -3.35
N LYS A 47 6.08 4.09 -3.53
CA LYS A 47 5.30 5.31 -3.26
C LYS A 47 4.12 4.97 -2.37
N LEU A 48 4.30 5.24 -1.08
CA LEU A 48 3.32 4.92 -0.05
C LEU A 48 2.62 6.18 0.48
N ARG A 49 1.29 6.11 0.62
CA ARG A 49 0.53 6.93 1.54
C ARG A 49 -0.30 6.02 2.44
N ALA A 50 -0.05 6.02 3.74
CA ALA A 50 -0.83 5.21 4.65
C ALA A 50 -1.31 6.05 5.84
N GLU A 51 -2.58 5.91 6.21
CA GLU A 51 -3.24 6.66 7.27
C GLU A 51 -3.88 5.68 8.25
N GLY A 52 -3.37 5.65 9.48
CA GLY A 52 -3.80 4.68 10.49
C GLY A 52 -3.18 4.88 11.86
N ASP A 53 -3.80 4.29 12.87
CA ASP A 53 -3.37 4.39 14.27
C ASP A 53 -2.07 3.63 14.53
N LEU A 54 -1.91 2.47 13.89
CA LEU A 54 -0.71 1.65 13.97
C LEU A 54 -0.19 1.34 12.56
N LEU A 55 0.96 1.92 12.23
CA LEU A 55 1.50 1.92 10.88
C LEU A 55 2.87 1.23 10.84
N VAL A 56 2.97 0.13 10.08
CA VAL A 56 4.23 -0.54 9.75
C VAL A 56 4.51 -0.35 8.27
N ILE A 57 5.56 0.39 7.96
CA ILE A 57 5.93 0.73 6.58
C ILE A 57 7.25 0.06 6.23
N ASN A 58 7.27 -0.68 5.13
CA ASN A 58 8.49 -1.10 4.46
C ASN A 58 8.62 -0.37 3.11
N THR A 59 9.32 0.76 3.10
CA THR A 59 9.52 1.52 1.85
C THR A 59 10.77 1.02 1.14
N VAL A 60 10.59 0.45 -0.05
CA VAL A 60 11.72 0.23 -0.98
C VAL A 60 12.01 1.57 -1.65
N ILE A 61 13.00 2.29 -1.14
CA ILE A 61 13.47 3.52 -1.78
C ILE A 61 14.26 3.08 -3.02
N GLU A 62 13.59 2.98 -4.17
CA GLU A 62 14.29 2.95 -5.45
C GLU A 62 14.91 4.33 -5.65
N GLN A 63 16.16 4.48 -5.23
CA GLN A 63 17.00 5.59 -5.65
C GLN A 63 17.20 5.44 -7.15
N HIS A 64 16.34 6.08 -7.94
CA HIS A 64 16.72 6.46 -9.28
C HIS A 64 17.82 7.49 -9.14
N GLY A 65 19.07 7.02 -9.14
CA GLY A 65 20.20 7.87 -9.47
C GLY A 65 19.92 8.45 -10.85
N GLU A 66 19.66 9.74 -10.90
CA GLU A 66 19.89 10.50 -12.12
C GLU A 66 21.38 10.32 -12.46
N VAL A 67 21.63 9.85 -13.68
CA VAL A 67 22.94 9.67 -14.30
C VAL A 67 23.82 10.91 -14.22
#